data_AF-A0A7J8PVK3-F1
#
_entry.id   AF-A0A7J8PVK3-F1
#
_cell.length_a   1.000
_cell.length_b   1.000
_cell.length_c   1.000
_cell.angle_alpha   90.00
_cell.angle_beta   90.00
_cell.angle_gamma   90.00
#
_symmetry.space_group_name_H-M   'P 1'
#
loop_
_entity.id
_entity.type
_entity.pdbx_description
1 polymer ?
#
loop_
_entity_poly.entity_id
_entity_poly.type
_entity_poly.pdbx_seq_one_letter_code
_entity_poly.pdbx_strand_id
1 'polypeptide(L)'
;GLEISVPIVESNSSLNFSRTFLGLKDIACQQVKQMKELSKGYNIVGLSQGNLIGRAVVEFCDGAPQVKNFISLGGPHAGTASVPLCGVSALLLFESCSF
;
A
#
# COMPACT_ATOMS: atom_id res chain seq x y z
N GLY A 1 12.54 13.49 4.66
CA GLY A 1 11.11 13.13 4.58
C GLY A 1 10.81 12.17 5.70
N LEU A 2 9.60 12.21 6.27
CA LEU A 2 9.19 11.20 7.24
C LEU A 2 8.91 9.89 6.50
N GLU A 3 9.58 8.81 6.90
CA GLU A 3 9.33 7.47 6.38
C GLU A 3 8.41 6.71 7.34
N ILE A 4 7.28 6.22 6.84
CA ILE A 4 6.34 5.39 7.61
C ILE A 4 6.49 3.96 7.11
N SER A 5 7.22 3.16 7.87
CA SER A 5 7.37 1.73 7.61
C SER A 5 6.21 0.96 8.23
N VAL A 6 5.39 0.33 7.38
CA VAL A 6 4.31 -0.57 7.79
C VAL A 6 4.82 -2.01 7.61
N PRO A 7 4.74 -2.88 8.63
CA PRO A 7 5.27 -4.24 8.53
C PRO A 7 4.55 -5.04 7.45
N ILE A 8 5.27 -5.66 6.52
CA ILE A 8 4.67 -6.55 5.51
C ILE A 8 4.21 -7.84 6.21
N VAL A 9 2.91 -8.13 6.16
CA VAL A 9 2.36 -9.42 6.60
C VAL A 9 2.26 -10.34 5.39
N GLU A 10 2.85 -11.53 5.49
CA GLU A 10 2.87 -12.51 4.40
C GLU A 10 1.45 -12.95 4.04
N SER A 11 1.08 -12.80 2.76
CA SER A 11 -0.28 -13.07 2.25
C SER A 11 -0.25 -14.19 1.22
N ASN A 12 -0.73 -15.38 1.61
CA ASN A 12 -0.74 -16.59 0.78
C ASN A 12 -2.05 -16.83 -0.02
N SER A 13 -2.97 -15.86 -0.05
CA SER A 13 -4.21 -15.91 -0.86
C SER A 13 -4.81 -14.51 -1.06
N SER A 14 -5.69 -14.31 -2.05
CA SER A 14 -6.32 -12.99 -2.31
C SER A 14 -7.22 -12.51 -1.16
N LEU A 15 -7.89 -13.42 -0.45
CA LEU A 15 -8.64 -13.08 0.77
C LEU A 15 -7.71 -12.64 1.91
N ASN A 16 -6.56 -13.30 2.06
CA ASN A 16 -5.53 -12.87 3.01
C ASN A 16 -4.94 -11.53 2.59
N PHE A 17 -4.74 -11.29 1.29
CA PHE A 17 -4.28 -10.01 0.77
C PHE A 17 -5.22 -8.87 1.12
N SER A 18 -6.53 -9.00 0.88
CA SER A 18 -7.50 -7.95 1.24
C SER A 18 -7.53 -7.68 2.75
N ARG A 19 -7.45 -8.72 3.58
CA ARG A 19 -7.38 -8.57 5.05
C ARG A 19 -6.11 -7.87 5.49
N THR A 20 -4.96 -8.29 4.97
CA THR A 20 -3.66 -7.68 5.23
C THR A 20 -3.69 -6.21 4.82
N PHE A 21 -4.20 -5.90 3.63
CA PHE A 21 -4.27 -4.56 3.10
C PHE A 21 -5.12 -3.62 3.99
N LEU A 22 -6.30 -4.08 4.42
CA LEU A 22 -7.15 -3.33 5.36
C LEU A 22 -6.44 -3.11 6.70
N GLY A 23 -5.74 -4.12 7.22
CA GLY A 23 -4.95 -3.99 8.44
C GLY A 23 -3.80 -2.98 8.31
N LEU A 24 -3.06 -3.01 7.19
CA LEU A 24 -1.96 -2.07 6.92
C LEU A 24 -2.46 -0.63 6.81
N LYS A 25 -3.63 -0.42 6.18
CA LYS A 25 -4.31 0.89 6.15
C LYS A 25 -4.54 1.41 7.58
N ASP A 26 -5.10 0.58 8.46
CA ASP A 26 -5.44 1.01 9.83
C ASP A 26 -4.20 1.31 10.67
N ILE A 27 -3.15 0.49 10.55
CA ILE A 27 -1.86 0.73 11.22
C ILE A 27 -1.25 2.06 10.74
N ALA A 28 -1.18 2.28 9.43
CA ALA A 28 -0.66 3.52 8.86
C ALA A 28 -1.48 4.74 9.31
N CYS A 29 -2.81 4.61 9.35
CA CYS A 29 -3.73 5.65 9.82
C CYS A 29 -3.51 6.00 11.31
N GLN A 30 -3.30 5.01 12.16
CA GLN A 30 -2.99 5.26 13.58
C GLN A 30 -1.63 5.93 13.75
N GLN A 31 -0.62 5.51 12.98
CA GLN A 31 0.71 6.10 13.04
C GLN A 31 0.69 7.59 12.66
N VAL A 32 0.08 7.96 11.53
CA VAL A 32 0.02 9.38 11.09
C VAL A 32 -0.70 10.28 12.09
N LYS A 33 -1.71 9.76 12.81
CA LYS A 33 -2.45 10.51 13.83
C LYS A 33 -1.63 10.78 15.09
N GLN A 34 -0.68 9.91 15.43
CA GLN A 34 0.13 10.04 16.64
C GLN A 34 1.35 10.97 16.45
N MET A 35 1.72 11.26 15.20
CA MET A 35 2.88 12.09 14.88
C MET A 35 2.52 13.58 14.91
N LYS A 36 2.88 14.25 16.01
CA LYS A 36 2.60 15.67 16.22
C LYS A 36 3.28 16.57 15.18
N GLU A 37 4.39 16.13 14.63
CA GLU A 37 5.17 16.80 13.58
C GLU A 37 4.35 16.98 12.29
N LEU A 38 3.36 16.10 12.05
CA LEU A 38 2.50 16.14 10.88
C LEU A 38 1.31 17.09 11.03
N SER A 39 1.11 17.71 12.20
CA SER A 39 -0.05 18.57 12.48
C SER A 39 -0.21 19.75 11.51
N LYS A 40 0.89 20.22 10.90
CA LYS A 40 0.88 21.28 9.88
C LYS A 40 0.66 20.77 8.45
N GLY A 41 0.26 19.50 8.33
CA GLY A 41 0.10 18.76 7.10
C GLY A 41 1.41 18.24 6.52
N TYR A 42 1.30 17.17 5.73
CA TYR A 42 2.43 16.37 5.25
C TYR A 42 2.25 15.90 3.82
N ASN A 43 3.33 15.42 3.20
CA ASN A 43 3.29 14.78 1.88
C ASN A 43 3.46 13.27 2.05
N ILE A 44 2.82 12.51 1.17
CA ILE A 44 2.96 11.05 1.10
C ILE A 44 3.71 10.71 -0.19
N VAL A 45 4.67 9.80 -0.10
CA VAL A 45 5.29 9.14 -1.25
C VAL A 45 4.99 7.66 -1.14
N GLY A 46 4.19 7.13 -2.06
CA GLY A 46 3.96 5.70 -2.20
C GLY A 46 4.96 5.10 -3.20
N LEU A 47 5.45 3.90 -2.88
CA LEU A 47 6.31 3.11 -3.76
C LEU A 47 5.66 1.74 -3.99
N SER A 48 5.63 1.27 -5.23
CA SER A 48 5.13 -0.07 -5.56
C SER A 48 3.73 -0.31 -4.96
N GLN A 49 3.48 -1.41 -4.27
CA GLN A 49 2.19 -1.68 -3.63
C GLN A 49 1.82 -0.67 -2.53
N GLY A 50 2.79 0.07 -1.98
CA GLY A 50 2.57 1.15 -1.02
C GLY A 50 1.72 2.31 -1.57
N ASN A 51 1.57 2.43 -2.90
CA ASN A 51 0.66 3.41 -3.50
C ASN A 51 -0.79 3.20 -3.09
N LEU A 52 -1.22 1.94 -2.99
CA LEU A 52 -2.57 1.61 -2.58
C LEU A 52 -2.78 1.97 -1.10
N ILE A 53 -1.80 1.71 -0.24
CA ILE A 53 -1.86 2.08 1.18
C ILE A 53 -1.86 3.61 1.35
N GLY A 54 -0.96 4.32 0.66
CA GLY A 54 -0.92 5.78 0.68
C GLY A 54 -2.24 6.41 0.21
N ARG A 55 -2.83 5.88 -0.87
CA ARG A 55 -4.18 6.25 -1.33
C ARG A 55 -5.24 5.95 -0.27
N ALA A 56 -5.20 4.78 0.38
CA ALA A 56 -6.18 4.41 1.40
C ALA A 56 -6.11 5.32 2.64
N VAL A 57 -4.94 5.85 2.99
CA VAL A 57 -4.80 6.89 4.03
C VAL A 57 -5.47 8.19 3.58
N VAL A 58 -5.27 8.61 2.33
CA VAL A 58 -5.91 9.83 1.79
C VAL A 58 -7.44 9.68 1.74
N GLU A 59 -7.95 8.53 1.32
CA GLU A 59 -9.37 8.31 1.05
C GLU A 59 -10.17 7.88 2.29
N PHE A 60 -9.56 7.17 3.24
CA PHE A 60 -10.31 6.47 4.30
C PHE A 60 -9.77 6.67 5.72
N CYS A 61 -8.80 7.56 5.95
CA CYS A 61 -8.29 7.85 7.30
C CYS A 61 -8.84 9.17 7.83
N ASP A 62 -10.07 9.14 8.34
CA ASP A 62 -10.73 10.32 8.91
C ASP A 62 -9.96 10.86 10.13
N GLY A 63 -9.83 12.18 10.23
CA GLY A 63 -9.15 12.84 11.35
C GLY A 63 -7.63 12.70 11.36
N ALA A 64 -7.02 12.21 10.27
CA ALA A 64 -5.58 12.36 10.07
C ALA A 64 -5.21 13.82 9.80
N PRO A 65 -3.96 14.22 10.07
CA PRO A 65 -3.45 15.52 9.65
C PRO A 65 -3.58 15.71 8.13
N GLN A 66 -3.63 16.96 7.66
CA GLN A 66 -3.88 17.26 6.25
C GLN A 66 -2.77 16.70 5.33
N VAL A 67 -3.15 15.87 4.35
CA VAL A 67 -2.24 15.49 3.26
C VAL A 67 -2.21 16.63 2.23
N LYS A 68 -1.01 17.16 1.95
CA LYS A 68 -0.79 18.24 0.98
C LYS A 68 -0.59 17.70 -0.43
N ASN A 69 0.27 16.70 -0.57
CA ASN A 69 0.54 16.03 -1.84
C ASN A 69 0.68 14.53 -1.62
N PHE A 70 0.13 13.75 -2.54
CA PHE A 70 0.39 12.32 -2.64
C PHE A 70 1.11 12.04 -3.96
N ILE A 71 2.33 11.52 -3.86
CA ILE A 71 3.18 11.16 -5.00
C ILE A 71 3.23 9.64 -5.08
N SER A 72 2.85 9.10 -6.22
CA SER A 72 2.70 7.67 -6.48
C SER A 72 3.79 7.22 -7.45
N LEU A 73 4.71 6.36 -7.02
CA LEU A 73 5.84 5.93 -7.84
C LEU A 73 5.80 4.42 -8.09
N GLY A 74 5.64 4.04 -9.36
CA GLY A 74 5.83 2.65 -9.82
C GLY A 74 4.85 1.62 -9.23
N GLY A 75 3.64 2.01 -8.87
CA GLY A 75 2.67 1.14 -8.20
C GLY A 75 1.24 1.25 -8.73
N PRO A 76 0.44 0.19 -8.57
CA PRO A 76 -0.89 0.10 -9.15
C PRO A 76 -1.89 1.05 -8.47
N HIS A 77 -2.80 1.61 -9.25
CA HIS A 77 -3.92 2.43 -8.74
C HIS A 77 -5.22 1.63 -8.58
N ALA A 78 -5.34 0.48 -9.26
CA ALA A 78 -6.53 -0.37 -9.27
C ALA A 78 -6.19 -1.84 -8.91
N GLY A 79 -5.10 -2.05 -8.17
CA GLY A 79 -4.56 -3.39 -7.91
C GLY A 79 -3.90 -4.02 -9.14
N THR A 80 -3.61 -5.31 -9.05
CA THR A 80 -3.11 -6.13 -10.17
C THR A 80 -4.07 -7.30 -10.39
N ALA A 81 -4.48 -7.52 -11.63
CA ALA A 81 -5.39 -8.62 -11.98
C ALA A 81 -4.69 -10.00 -11.97
N SER A 82 -3.36 -9.99 -12.01
CA SER A 82 -2.51 -11.17 -11.94
C SER A 82 -1.27 -10.87 -11.11
N VAL A 83 -0.53 -11.92 -10.75
CA VAL A 83 0.77 -11.77 -10.09
C VAL A 83 1.73 -11.10 -11.10
N PRO A 84 2.44 -10.02 -10.72
CA PRO A 84 3.48 -9.46 -11.58
C PRO A 84 4.50 -10.55 -11.92
N LEU A 85 4.96 -10.60 -13.18
CA LEU A 85 5.86 -11.63 -13.73
C LEU A 85 5.21 -13.00 -14.01
N CYS A 86 3.91 -13.15 -13.80
CA CYS A 86 3.23 -14.35 -14.23
C CYS A 86 3.07 -14.36 -15.75
N GLY A 87 3.73 -15.30 -16.42
CA GLY A 87 3.78 -15.41 -17.88
C GLY A 87 5.09 -14.94 -18.54
N VAL A 88 6.04 -14.39 -17.78
CA VAL A 88 7.43 -14.19 -18.26
C VAL A 88 8.32 -15.31 -17.72
N SER A 89 8.38 -16.40 -18.48
CA SER A 89 9.31 -17.50 -18.26
C SER A 89 10.75 -17.02 -18.45
N ALA A 90 11.47 -16.79 -17.35
CA ALA A 90 12.93 -16.68 -17.42
C ALA A 90 13.60 -18.06 -17.59
N LEU A 91 13.06 -19.12 -16.98
CA LEU A 91 13.46 -20.52 -17.18
C LEU A 91 12.51 -21.38 -16.33
N LEU A 92 11.82 -22.34 -16.97
CA LEU A 92 11.08 -23.49 -16.39
C LEU A 92 10.72 -23.47 -14.88
N LEU A 93 9.43 -23.34 -14.55
CA LEU A 93 8.61 -24.28 -13.77
C LEU A 93 7.31 -23.60 -13.26
N PHE A 94 6.19 -24.30 -13.47
CA PHE A 94 4.81 -24.03 -13.04
C PHE A 94 3.97 -23.02 -13.83
N GLU A 95 3.25 -23.61 -14.79
CA GLU A 95 1.82 -23.42 -15.11
C GLU A 95 1.09 -22.18 -14.57
N SER A 96 0.58 -21.42 -15.54
CA SER A 96 -0.75 -20.77 -15.52
C SER A 96 -1.06 -19.85 -14.33
N CYS A 97 -0.77 -18.54 -14.46
CA CYS A 97 -1.58 -17.57 -13.71
C CYS A 97 -2.99 -17.54 -14.26
N SER A 98 -3.92 -18.11 -13.52
CA SER A 98 -5.26 -17.55 -13.38
C SER A 98 -5.77 -17.86 -11.98
N PHE A 99 -6.61 -16.96 -11.50
CA PHE A 99 -7.26 -16.97 -10.18
C PHE A 99 -8.20 -18.18 -10.02
#